data_AF-A0A5S3U8R9-F1
#
_entry.id   AF-A0A5S3U8R9-F1
#
_cell.length_a   1.000
_cell.length_b   1.000
_cell.length_c   1.000
_cell.angle_alpha   90.00
_cell.angle_beta   90.00
_cell.angle_gamma   90.00
#
_symmetry.space_group_name_H-M   'P 1'
#
loop_
_entity.id
_entity.type
_entity.pdbx_description
1 polymer ?
#
loop_
_entity_poly.entity_id
_entity_poly.type
_entity_poly.pdbx_seq_one_letter_code
_entity_poly.pdbx_strand_id
1 'polypeptide(L)'
;MKSLFHIANKINEMLTEYELGNLQELRKNIHSLSRVPSRYVFDQRGVKKDWGAHFGGRAELQFNIGFENNSFRYGVAFSLRPSRDHPNLNALIEKINLFNEYFNEFGTEFYDLSMWHYDVEHDGSRSEDFQPTIIKSEWCKTNAFIFLGEKQNRERIDYQRKYHQTKSLFIYGRILEAVFP
;
A
#
# COMPACT_ATOMS: atom_id res chain seq x y z
N MET A 1 5.67 -23.74 4.19
CA MET A 1 5.45 -22.42 3.56
C MET A 1 4.89 -21.45 4.60
N LYS A 2 5.48 -20.26 4.78
CA LYS A 2 5.05 -19.30 5.82
C LYS A 2 3.67 -18.72 5.47
N SER A 3 2.78 -18.61 6.45
CA SER A 3 1.49 -17.92 6.26
C SER A 3 1.70 -16.42 6.17
N LEU A 4 0.78 -15.70 5.50
CA LEU A 4 0.86 -14.25 5.43
C LEU A 4 0.71 -13.60 6.82
N PHE A 5 -0.07 -14.22 7.72
CA PHE A 5 -0.16 -13.80 9.12
C PHE A 5 1.20 -13.84 9.84
N HIS A 6 2.00 -14.89 9.63
CA HIS A 6 3.34 -14.97 10.21
C HIS A 6 4.26 -13.87 9.66
N ILE A 7 4.19 -13.60 8.36
CA ILE A 7 4.96 -12.52 7.73
C ILE A 7 4.53 -11.16 8.28
N ALA A 8 3.22 -10.90 8.37
CA ALA A 8 2.67 -9.66 8.90
C ALA A 8 3.13 -9.39 10.35
N ASN A 9 3.16 -10.42 11.19
CA ASN A 9 3.68 -10.29 12.55
C ASN A 9 5.18 -9.98 12.56
N LYS A 10 5.98 -10.63 11.71
CA LYS A 10 7.41 -10.34 11.57
C LYS A 10 7.66 -8.91 11.08
N ILE A 11 6.84 -8.41 10.15
CA ILE A 11 6.89 -7.02 9.72
C ILE A 11 6.55 -6.09 10.89
N ASN A 12 5.45 -6.32 11.61
CA ASN A 12 5.09 -5.50 12.77
C ASN A 12 6.20 -5.47 13.84
N GLU A 13 6.82 -6.61 14.15
CA GLU A 13 7.97 -6.69 15.06
C GLU A 13 9.15 -5.86 14.57
N MET A 14 9.42 -5.87 13.27
CA MET A 14 10.51 -5.08 12.71
C MET A 14 10.21 -3.60 12.69
N LEU A 15 8.96 -3.22 12.41
CA LEU A 15 8.54 -1.83 12.30
C LEU A 15 8.69 -1.06 13.62
N THR A 16 8.85 -1.72 14.78
CA THR A 16 9.12 -1.03 16.05
C THR A 16 10.43 -0.24 16.04
N GLU A 17 11.37 -0.61 15.17
CA GLU A 17 12.66 0.06 15.00
C GLU A 17 12.60 1.22 13.98
N TYR A 18 11.42 1.50 13.42
CA TYR A 18 11.22 2.48 12.35
C TYR A 18 10.02 3.38 12.65
N GLU A 19 9.97 4.56 12.04
CA GLU A 19 8.88 5.52 12.25
C GLU A 19 7.49 4.95 11.92
N LEU A 20 7.38 4.00 10.99
CA LEU A 20 6.10 3.35 10.66
C LEU A 20 5.60 2.37 11.72
N GLY A 21 6.43 1.98 12.69
CA GLY A 21 5.91 1.40 13.93
C GLY A 21 4.82 2.28 14.56
N ASN A 22 4.92 3.59 14.35
CA ASN A 22 3.97 4.60 14.81
C ASN A 22 2.91 4.98 13.77
N LEU A 23 2.78 4.26 12.65
CA LEU A 23 1.83 4.60 11.58
C LEU A 23 0.41 4.85 12.11
N GLN A 24 -0.05 4.00 13.04
CA GLN A 24 -1.41 4.10 13.55
C GLN A 24 -1.62 5.32 14.45
N GLU A 25 -0.56 5.81 15.11
CA GLU A 25 -0.58 7.08 15.84
C GLU A 25 -0.56 8.26 14.88
N LEU A 26 0.30 8.22 13.84
CA LEU A 26 0.32 9.24 12.80
C LEU A 26 -1.06 9.40 12.15
N ARG A 27 -1.68 8.28 11.77
CA ARG A 27 -3.04 8.24 11.21
C ARG A 27 -4.09 8.78 12.18
N LYS A 28 -3.96 8.52 13.48
CA LYS A 28 -4.86 9.08 14.49
C LYS A 28 -4.78 10.61 14.47
N ASN A 29 -3.57 11.17 14.39
CA ASN A 29 -3.37 12.62 14.40
C ASN A 29 -3.89 13.26 13.10
N ILE A 30 -3.47 12.73 11.95
CA ILE A 30 -3.90 13.22 10.62
C ILE A 30 -5.42 13.17 10.49
N HIS A 31 -6.03 12.02 10.78
CA HIS A 31 -7.48 11.85 10.61
C HIS A 31 -8.30 12.28 11.83
N SER A 32 -7.68 12.93 12.81
CA SER A 32 -8.31 13.37 14.07
C SER A 32 -9.17 12.28 14.75
N LEU A 33 -8.67 11.04 14.74
CA LEU A 33 -9.40 9.91 15.31
C LEU A 33 -9.43 9.99 16.85
N SER A 34 -10.56 9.65 17.45
CA SER A 34 -10.71 9.65 18.91
C SER A 34 -9.79 8.65 19.61
N ARG A 35 -9.30 7.63 18.90
CA ARG A 35 -8.36 6.62 19.39
C ARG A 35 -7.56 6.01 18.25
N VAL A 36 -6.43 5.40 18.61
CA VAL A 36 -5.63 4.58 17.70
C VAL A 36 -6.45 3.34 17.29
N PRO A 37 -6.59 3.04 15.98
CA PRO A 37 -7.44 1.94 15.52
C PRO A 37 -6.82 0.55 15.77
N SER A 38 -5.49 0.46 15.82
CA SER A 38 -4.74 -0.73 16.22
C SER A 38 -3.35 -0.35 16.69
N ARG A 39 -2.75 -1.17 17.57
CA ARG A 39 -1.33 -1.07 17.93
C ARG A 39 -0.39 -1.65 16.86
N TYR A 40 -0.95 -2.23 15.80
CA TYR A 40 -0.21 -2.89 14.73
C TYR A 40 -0.53 -2.24 13.38
N VAL A 41 0.49 -2.14 12.52
CA VAL A 41 0.32 -1.75 11.11
C VAL A 41 -0.54 -2.79 10.42
N PHE A 42 -0.10 -4.05 10.45
CA PHE A 42 -0.86 -5.19 9.92
C PHE A 42 -1.59 -5.91 11.06
N ASP A 43 -2.78 -5.43 11.40
CA ASP A 43 -3.67 -6.12 12.33
C ASP A 43 -4.28 -7.38 11.68
N GLN A 44 -4.42 -8.46 12.45
CA GLN A 44 -5.02 -9.72 11.98
C GLN A 44 -6.40 -9.54 11.32
N ARG A 45 -7.18 -8.52 11.70
CA ARG A 45 -8.47 -8.19 11.08
C ARG A 45 -8.32 -7.78 9.61
N GLY A 46 -7.20 -7.12 9.27
CA GLY A 46 -6.84 -6.62 7.94
C GLY A 46 -5.98 -7.57 7.10
N VAL A 47 -5.44 -8.63 7.70
CA VAL A 47 -4.65 -9.66 7.01
C VAL A 47 -5.54 -10.84 6.64
N LYS A 48 -5.49 -11.26 5.38
CA LYS A 48 -6.17 -12.45 4.84
C LYS A 48 -5.14 -13.50 4.44
N LYS A 49 -5.62 -14.63 3.91
CA LYS A 49 -4.76 -15.76 3.53
C LYS A 49 -3.64 -15.35 2.56
N ASP A 50 -3.99 -14.60 1.52
CA ASP A 50 -3.10 -14.31 0.39
C ASP A 50 -2.78 -12.82 0.20
N TRP A 51 -3.45 -11.94 0.95
CA TRP A 51 -3.16 -10.50 0.92
C TRP A 51 -3.47 -9.85 2.27
N GLY A 52 -2.86 -8.71 2.53
CA GLY A 52 -3.13 -7.89 3.70
C GLY A 52 -2.85 -6.43 3.40
N ALA A 53 -3.64 -5.55 4.00
CA ALA A 53 -3.38 -4.12 4.01
C ALA A 53 -3.20 -3.65 5.45
N HIS A 54 -2.53 -2.52 5.64
CA HIS A 54 -2.49 -1.92 6.96
C HIS A 54 -3.91 -1.61 7.45
N PHE A 55 -4.10 -1.72 8.76
CA PHE A 55 -5.43 -1.64 9.36
C PHE A 55 -6.01 -0.23 9.28
N GLY A 56 -7.24 -0.11 8.78
CA GLY A 56 -7.93 1.17 8.61
C GLY A 56 -7.67 1.91 7.29
N GLY A 57 -6.78 1.40 6.43
CA GLY A 57 -6.34 2.10 5.21
C GLY A 57 -7.31 2.13 4.02
N ARG A 58 -8.58 1.74 4.18
CA ARG A 58 -9.49 1.56 3.03
C ARG A 58 -9.75 2.85 2.26
N ALA A 59 -9.70 3.99 2.93
CA ALA A 59 -9.98 5.30 2.37
C ALA A 59 -8.74 5.99 1.79
N GLU A 60 -7.57 5.36 1.81
CA GLU A 60 -6.29 6.01 1.51
C GLU A 60 -5.33 5.09 0.76
N LEU A 61 -4.14 5.59 0.46
CA LEU A 61 -3.04 4.75 0.00
C LEU A 61 -2.80 3.66 1.06
N GLN A 62 -2.62 2.42 0.64
CA GLN A 62 -2.50 1.28 1.55
C GLN A 62 -1.10 0.69 1.49
N PHE A 63 -0.37 0.68 2.62
CA PHE A 63 0.64 -0.37 2.81
C PHE A 63 0.01 -1.74 2.59
N ASN A 64 0.53 -2.48 1.61
CA ASN A 64 -0.09 -3.69 1.12
C ASN A 64 0.97 -4.79 0.97
N ILE A 65 0.63 -5.98 1.45
CA ILE A 65 1.43 -7.19 1.35
C ILE A 65 0.58 -8.30 0.73
N GLY A 66 1.21 -9.27 0.08
CA GLY A 66 0.49 -10.44 -0.41
C GLY A 66 1.37 -11.46 -1.08
N PHE A 67 0.77 -12.60 -1.38
CA PHE A 67 1.36 -13.60 -2.25
C PHE A 67 0.77 -13.48 -3.65
N GLU A 68 1.63 -13.57 -4.65
CA GLU A 68 1.26 -13.64 -6.06
C GLU A 68 2.14 -14.71 -6.70
N ASN A 69 1.52 -15.82 -7.11
CA ASN A 69 2.24 -17.01 -7.60
C ASN A 69 3.32 -17.48 -6.59
N ASN A 70 4.59 -17.52 -7.01
CA ASN A 70 5.74 -17.88 -6.18
C ASN A 70 6.45 -16.68 -5.54
N SER A 71 5.81 -15.51 -5.55
CA SER A 71 6.37 -14.26 -5.03
C SER A 71 5.61 -13.76 -3.82
N PHE A 72 6.33 -13.14 -2.90
CA PHE A 72 5.79 -12.27 -1.86
C PHE A 72 5.95 -10.82 -2.31
N ARG A 73 4.85 -10.06 -2.37
CA ARG A 73 4.86 -8.65 -2.71
C ARG A 73 4.67 -7.77 -1.48
N TYR A 74 5.34 -6.63 -1.46
CA TYR A 74 5.21 -5.60 -0.43
C TYR A 74 5.36 -4.23 -1.06
N GLY A 75 4.56 -3.26 -0.62
CA GLY A 75 4.56 -1.92 -1.20
C GLY A 75 3.33 -1.14 -0.79
N VAL A 76 2.91 -0.22 -1.64
CA VAL A 76 1.71 0.59 -1.48
C VAL A 76 0.68 0.31 -2.56
N ALA A 77 -0.60 0.54 -2.29
CA ALA A 77 -1.66 0.31 -3.25
C ALA A 77 -2.88 1.22 -3.04
N PHE A 78 -3.53 1.58 -4.14
CA PHE A 78 -4.89 2.09 -4.12
C PHE A 78 -5.86 0.94 -4.42
N SER A 79 -6.79 0.68 -3.51
CA SER A 79 -7.90 -0.25 -3.75
C SER A 79 -9.16 0.55 -4.01
N LEU A 80 -9.58 0.64 -5.27
CA LEU A 80 -10.77 1.37 -5.71
C LEU A 80 -12.03 0.52 -5.60
N ARG A 81 -12.10 -0.31 -4.56
CA ARG A 81 -13.25 -1.18 -4.27
C ARG A 81 -14.17 -0.49 -3.25
N PRO A 82 -15.42 -0.17 -3.61
CA PRO A 82 -16.38 0.37 -2.67
C PRO A 82 -16.52 -0.53 -1.44
N SER A 83 -16.80 0.10 -0.31
CA SER A 83 -17.10 -0.61 0.93
C SER A 83 -18.27 0.05 1.63
N ARG A 84 -18.86 -0.64 2.60
CA ARG A 84 -19.95 -0.07 3.40
C ARG A 84 -19.57 1.29 3.99
N ASP A 85 -18.33 1.41 4.46
CA ASP A 85 -17.84 2.61 5.14
C ASP A 85 -17.24 3.64 4.14
N HIS A 86 -16.95 3.23 2.90
CA HIS A 86 -16.48 4.08 1.80
C HIS A 86 -17.16 3.70 0.49
N PRO A 87 -18.44 4.08 0.29
CA PRO A 87 -19.20 3.72 -0.91
C PRO A 87 -18.82 4.58 -2.13
N ASN A 88 -18.33 5.79 -1.90
CA ASN A 88 -17.90 6.73 -2.94
C ASN A 88 -16.37 6.75 -3.05
N LEU A 89 -15.85 6.69 -4.28
CA LEU A 89 -14.42 6.66 -4.60
C LEU A 89 -13.78 8.04 -4.79
N ASN A 90 -14.55 9.14 -4.83
CA ASN A 90 -14.03 10.49 -5.09
C ASN A 90 -12.85 10.87 -4.19
N ALA A 91 -12.95 10.57 -2.89
CA ALA A 91 -11.86 10.82 -1.95
C ALA A 91 -10.59 10.02 -2.28
N LEU A 92 -10.68 8.83 -2.89
CA LEU A 92 -9.51 8.09 -3.37
C LEU A 92 -8.95 8.66 -4.67
N ILE A 93 -9.80 9.22 -5.54
CA ILE A 93 -9.36 9.88 -6.77
C ILE A 93 -8.54 11.14 -6.46
N GLU A 94 -8.98 11.96 -5.51
CA GLU A 94 -8.22 13.13 -5.04
C GLU A 94 -6.84 12.73 -4.54
N LYS A 95 -6.76 11.62 -3.79
CA LYS A 95 -5.49 11.07 -3.28
C LYS A 95 -4.58 10.54 -4.36
N ILE A 96 -5.15 9.98 -5.43
CA ILE A 96 -4.39 9.57 -6.62
C ILE A 96 -3.84 10.79 -7.35
N ASN A 97 -4.60 11.88 -7.46
CA ASN A 97 -4.11 13.11 -8.08
C ASN A 97 -2.92 13.68 -7.30
N LEU A 98 -3.02 13.73 -5.98
CA LEU A 98 -1.94 14.19 -5.11
C LEU A 98 -0.72 13.25 -5.15
N PHE A 99 -0.95 11.92 -5.26
CA PHE A 99 0.14 10.98 -5.56
C PHE A 99 0.83 11.29 -6.90
N ASN A 100 0.06 11.61 -7.95
CA ASN A 100 0.61 11.95 -9.26
C ASN A 100 1.39 13.25 -9.24
N GLU A 101 0.95 14.26 -8.48
CA GLU A 101 1.69 15.50 -8.25
C GLU A 101 3.04 15.19 -7.59
N TYR A 102 3.05 14.40 -6.51
CA TYR A 102 4.28 13.96 -5.87
C TYR A 102 5.18 13.17 -6.84
N PHE A 103 4.61 12.27 -7.63
CA PHE A 103 5.36 11.47 -8.60
C PHE A 103 5.99 12.34 -9.70
N ASN A 104 5.34 13.42 -10.14
CA ASN A 104 5.94 14.32 -11.12
C ASN A 104 7.19 15.02 -10.59
N GLU A 105 7.22 15.36 -9.30
CA GLU A 105 8.36 16.02 -8.66
C GLU A 105 9.47 15.03 -8.24
N PHE A 106 9.09 13.87 -7.71
CA PHE A 106 9.99 12.90 -7.07
C PHE A 106 9.99 11.51 -7.75
N GLY A 107 9.51 11.39 -8.99
CA GLY A 107 9.32 10.12 -9.69
C GLY A 107 10.57 9.26 -9.81
N THR A 108 11.75 9.89 -9.81
CA THR A 108 13.04 9.19 -9.81
C THR A 108 13.30 8.41 -8.53
N GLU A 109 12.64 8.70 -7.40
CA GLU A 109 12.77 7.94 -6.16
C GLU A 109 12.23 6.50 -6.28
N PHE A 110 11.36 6.26 -7.27
CA PHE A 110 10.61 5.03 -7.47
C PHE A 110 11.20 4.07 -8.51
N TYR A 111 12.30 4.42 -9.19
CA TYR A 111 12.81 3.68 -10.36
C TYR A 111 13.15 2.19 -10.10
N ASP A 112 13.43 1.85 -8.85
CA ASP A 112 13.78 0.50 -8.39
C ASP A 112 12.55 -0.33 -7.98
N LEU A 113 11.34 0.23 -8.08
CA LEU A 113 10.08 -0.44 -7.83
C LEU A 113 9.43 -0.90 -9.13
N SER A 114 8.36 -1.67 -8.99
CA SER A 114 7.49 -2.06 -10.10
C SER A 114 6.06 -1.65 -9.81
N MET A 115 5.36 -1.20 -10.85
CA MET A 115 3.95 -0.87 -10.80
C MET A 115 3.15 -1.88 -11.63
N TRP A 116 1.92 -2.16 -11.20
CA TRP A 116 0.93 -2.91 -11.99
C TRP A 116 -0.48 -2.50 -11.57
N HIS A 117 -1.47 -2.73 -12.42
CA HIS A 117 -2.87 -2.48 -12.09
C HIS A 117 -3.78 -3.61 -12.60
N TYR A 118 -5.01 -3.67 -12.10
CA TYR A 118 -6.08 -4.43 -12.75
C TYR A 118 -6.77 -3.57 -13.80
N ASP A 119 -6.91 -4.11 -15.01
CA ASP A 119 -7.76 -3.54 -16.04
C ASP A 119 -9.16 -4.12 -15.95
N VAL A 120 -10.05 -3.33 -15.38
CA VAL A 120 -11.45 -3.72 -15.15
C VAL A 120 -12.30 -3.59 -16.42
N GLU A 121 -11.84 -2.90 -17.46
CA GLU A 121 -12.63 -2.62 -18.67
C GLU A 121 -12.48 -3.66 -19.77
N HIS A 122 -11.37 -4.39 -19.81
CA HIS A 122 -11.14 -5.39 -20.86
C HIS A 122 -11.61 -6.79 -20.45
N ASP A 123 -10.93 -7.41 -19.51
CA ASP A 123 -11.18 -8.80 -19.11
C ASP A 123 -11.11 -9.00 -17.58
N GLY A 124 -10.87 -7.92 -16.82
CA GLY A 124 -10.59 -7.99 -15.40
C GLY A 124 -9.19 -8.53 -15.11
N SER A 125 -8.29 -8.58 -16.09
CA SER A 125 -6.94 -9.07 -15.92
C SER A 125 -6.04 -8.03 -15.25
N ARG A 126 -4.98 -8.56 -14.65
CA ARG A 126 -3.87 -7.78 -14.12
C ARG A 126 -2.92 -7.47 -15.27
N SER A 127 -2.46 -6.22 -15.38
CA SER A 127 -1.39 -5.84 -16.30
C SER A 127 -0.11 -6.63 -16.04
N GLU A 128 0.84 -6.60 -16.98
CA GLU A 128 2.23 -6.95 -16.67
C GLU A 128 2.84 -5.95 -15.66
N ASP A 129 3.98 -6.32 -15.08
CA ASP A 129 4.76 -5.38 -14.28
C ASP A 129 5.43 -4.36 -15.21
N PHE A 130 5.32 -3.07 -14.87
CA PHE A 130 5.93 -1.99 -15.65
C PHE A 130 6.66 -0.98 -14.73
N GLN A 131 7.49 -0.13 -15.35
CA GLN A 131 8.20 0.93 -14.66
C GLN A 131 7.22 1.93 -14.03
N PRO A 132 7.41 2.35 -12.77
CA PRO A 132 6.51 3.29 -12.13
C PRO A 132 6.29 4.56 -12.95
N THR A 133 5.04 5.00 -12.99
CA THR A 133 4.60 6.20 -13.70
C THR A 133 3.41 6.81 -12.97
N ILE A 134 2.94 7.97 -13.42
CA ILE A 134 1.69 8.55 -12.92
C ILE A 134 0.53 7.58 -13.16
N ILE A 135 -0.38 7.51 -12.19
CA ILE A 135 -1.60 6.73 -12.29
C ILE A 135 -2.55 7.46 -13.25
N LYS A 136 -2.79 6.85 -14.41
CA LYS A 136 -3.68 7.42 -15.42
C LYS A 136 -5.14 7.34 -14.97
N SER A 137 -5.95 8.33 -15.35
CA SER A 137 -7.39 8.36 -15.04
C SER A 137 -8.13 7.14 -15.59
N GLU A 138 -7.67 6.57 -16.71
CA GLU A 138 -8.20 5.32 -17.28
C GLU A 138 -7.98 4.08 -16.40
N TRP A 139 -7.13 4.13 -15.37
CA TRP A 139 -6.95 3.05 -14.39
C TRP A 139 -7.87 3.22 -13.17
N CYS A 140 -8.44 4.42 -12.99
CA CYS A 140 -9.17 4.84 -11.81
C CYS A 140 -10.65 4.39 -11.82
N LYS A 141 -10.88 3.08 -11.99
CA LYS A 141 -12.22 2.50 -12.15
C LYS A 141 -12.70 1.82 -10.87
N THR A 142 -14.02 1.70 -10.74
CA THR A 142 -14.62 0.91 -9.65
C THR A 142 -14.11 -0.53 -9.69
N ASN A 143 -13.69 -1.04 -8.53
CA ASN A 143 -13.03 -2.33 -8.32
C ASN A 143 -11.59 -2.45 -8.85
N ALA A 144 -11.00 -1.37 -9.36
CA ALA A 144 -9.59 -1.40 -9.74
C ALA A 144 -8.68 -1.53 -8.51
N PHE A 145 -7.48 -2.04 -8.75
CA PHE A 145 -6.42 -2.07 -7.77
C PHE A 145 -5.11 -1.73 -8.46
N ILE A 146 -4.40 -0.74 -7.93
CA ILE A 146 -3.15 -0.20 -8.47
C ILE A 146 -2.10 -0.40 -7.40
N PHE A 147 -1.01 -1.08 -7.73
CA PHE A 147 0.05 -1.43 -6.81
C PHE A 147 1.39 -0.85 -7.27
N LEU A 148 2.19 -0.40 -6.31
CA LEU A 148 3.56 0.04 -6.49
C LEU A 148 4.41 -0.56 -5.38
N GLY A 149 5.44 -1.32 -5.75
CA GLY A 149 6.33 -1.91 -4.77
C GLY A 149 7.23 -2.98 -5.36
N GLU A 150 7.60 -3.94 -4.53
CA GLU A 150 8.57 -4.97 -4.86
C GLU A 150 8.03 -6.38 -4.67
N LYS A 151 8.75 -7.32 -5.27
CA LYS A 151 8.53 -8.75 -5.13
C LYS A 151 9.80 -9.42 -4.60
N GLN A 152 9.62 -10.36 -3.69
CA GLN A 152 10.65 -11.26 -3.22
C GLN A 152 10.23 -12.70 -3.50
N ASN A 153 11.20 -13.62 -3.57
CA ASN A 153 10.89 -15.04 -3.61
C ASN A 153 10.14 -15.43 -2.32
N ARG A 154 9.00 -16.11 -2.45
CA ARG A 154 8.14 -16.50 -1.32
C ARG A 154 8.83 -17.38 -0.29
N GLU A 155 9.82 -18.17 -0.70
CA GLU A 155 10.57 -19.09 0.17
C GLU A 155 11.75 -18.39 0.85
N ARG A 156 12.22 -17.26 0.32
CA ARG A 156 13.41 -16.53 0.76
C ARG A 156 13.11 -15.05 0.99
N ILE A 157 12.10 -14.78 1.83
CA ILE A 157 11.75 -13.41 2.21
C ILE A 157 12.84 -12.86 3.15
N ASP A 158 13.53 -11.83 2.68
CA ASP A 158 14.42 -10.99 3.47
C ASP A 158 13.62 -9.87 4.12
N TYR A 159 13.41 -10.02 5.43
CA TYR A 159 12.73 -9.01 6.23
C TYR A 159 13.64 -7.83 6.54
N GLN A 160 14.97 -8.01 6.53
CA GLN A 160 15.98 -7.00 6.86
C GLN A 160 16.38 -6.14 5.67
N ARG A 161 15.73 -6.27 4.51
CA ARG A 161 15.99 -5.43 3.34
C ARG A 161 15.57 -3.98 3.60
N LYS A 162 16.41 -3.26 4.37
CA LYS A 162 16.12 -1.97 4.99
C LYS A 162 15.78 -0.92 3.93
N TYR A 163 16.58 -0.85 2.86
CA TYR A 163 16.58 0.23 1.87
C TYR A 163 15.23 0.51 1.20
N HIS A 164 14.47 -0.53 0.85
CA HIS A 164 13.24 -0.34 0.09
C HIS A 164 11.98 -0.33 0.96
N GLN A 165 12.06 -0.97 2.14
CA GLN A 165 11.11 -0.69 3.20
C GLN A 165 11.16 0.81 3.50
N THR A 166 12.34 1.40 3.75
CA THR A 166 12.46 2.86 4.03
C THR A 166 12.02 3.75 2.88
N LYS A 167 12.16 3.33 1.62
CA LYS A 167 11.61 4.11 0.50
C LYS A 167 10.09 4.08 0.46
N SER A 168 9.47 2.90 0.50
CA SER A 168 7.99 2.80 0.57
C SER A 168 7.44 3.54 1.80
N LEU A 169 8.19 3.52 2.91
CA LEU A 169 7.98 4.27 4.15
C LEU A 169 8.03 5.79 3.95
N PHE A 170 9.09 6.29 3.35
CA PHE A 170 9.31 7.71 3.09
C PHE A 170 8.30 8.28 2.11
N ILE A 171 8.06 7.53 1.03
CA ILE A 171 7.03 7.81 0.03
C ILE A 171 5.68 7.87 0.72
N TYR A 172 5.32 6.88 1.53
CA TYR A 172 4.03 6.88 2.22
C TYR A 172 3.90 7.99 3.25
N GLY A 173 4.94 8.26 4.06
CA GLY A 173 4.94 9.34 5.03
C GLY A 173 4.79 10.71 4.35
N ARG A 174 5.57 10.98 3.30
CA ARG A 174 5.50 12.22 2.53
C ARG A 174 4.19 12.36 1.76
N ILE A 175 3.68 11.28 1.19
CA ILE A 175 2.33 11.28 0.60
C ILE A 175 1.32 11.53 1.72
N LEU A 176 1.39 10.86 2.86
CA LEU A 176 0.42 11.10 3.93
C LEU A 176 0.42 12.57 4.38
N GLU A 177 1.60 13.17 4.56
CA GLU A 177 1.75 14.57 4.97
C GLU A 177 1.34 15.57 3.88
N ALA A 178 1.61 15.26 2.61
CA ALA A 178 1.26 16.14 1.49
C ALA A 178 -0.19 15.98 1.02
N VAL A 179 -0.80 14.81 1.24
CA VAL A 179 -2.09 14.40 0.69
C VAL A 179 -3.21 14.46 1.74
N PHE A 180 -2.87 14.44 3.03
CA PHE A 180 -3.84 14.53 4.14
C PHE A 180 -3.47 15.64 5.12
N PRO A 181 -3.94 16.88 4.90
CA PRO A 181 -4.03 17.86 5.98
C PRO A 181 -4.99 17.42 7.09
#